data_AF-A0A3D0DX06-F1
#
_entry.id   AF-A0A3D0DX06-F1
#
_cell.length_a   1.000
_cell.length_b   1.000
_cell.length_c   1.000
_cell.angle_alpha   90.00
_cell.angle_beta   90.00
_cell.angle_gamma   90.00
#
_symmetry.space_group_name_H-M   'P 1'
#
loop_
_entity.id
_entity.type
_entity.pdbx_description
1 polymer ?
#
loop_
_entity_poly.entity_id
_entity_poly.type
_entity_poly.pdbx_seq_one_letter_code
_entity_poly.pdbx_strand_id
1 'polypeptide(L)'
;MLLWLAQYLQDYIGPMRIFNFITFRAVSAAITAIALGLFTGPAVIRKLTEMKVGQAVRTQGPQTHLKKHGTPTMGGILILISIAISTLLWCDLSNRLIWPVLVVTLGFGAVGWVDDYRKVVYQDPEGMRSGEKYFWMSLIGIAASLYLAFSVSAPTPWEVAQLFWEWVQSGFSMTLPPKADLIVPFFKTISYPLGVWGFIALTYCVIVGTSNAVNFTDGLDGLA
;
A
#
# COMPACT_ATOMS: atom_id res chain seq x y z
N MET A 1 7.72 6.69 -15.00
CA MET A 1 8.05 6.62 -16.45
C MET A 1 7.87 7.94 -17.17
N LEU A 2 6.74 8.66 -17.02
CA LEU A 2 6.56 9.96 -17.68
C LEU A 2 7.53 11.03 -17.17
N LEU A 3 7.87 11.00 -15.88
CA LEU A 3 8.88 11.90 -15.32
C LEU A 3 10.24 11.76 -16.00
N TRP A 4 10.70 10.53 -16.21
CA TRP A 4 11.98 10.26 -16.86
C TRP A 4 11.99 10.77 -18.31
N LEU A 5 10.89 10.55 -19.04
CA LEU A 5 10.73 11.04 -20.41
C LEU A 5 10.67 12.58 -20.46
N ALA A 6 9.95 13.21 -19.55
CA ALA A 6 9.86 14.66 -19.45
C ALA A 6 11.21 15.29 -19.09
N GLN A 7 11.98 14.66 -18.18
CA GLN A 7 13.33 15.09 -17.82
C GLN A 7 14.33 14.95 -18.97
N TYR A 8 14.15 13.95 -19.85
CA TYR A 8 14.97 13.81 -21.05
C TYR A 8 14.61 14.88 -22.11
N LEU A 9 13.32 15.21 -22.25
CA LEU A 9 12.83 16.15 -23.26
C LEU A 9 12.91 17.62 -22.85
N GLN A 10 13.08 17.93 -21.56
CA GLN A 10 13.10 19.31 -21.05
C GLN A 10 14.23 20.18 -21.61
N ASP A 11 15.33 19.55 -22.02
CA ASP A 11 16.48 20.24 -22.60
C ASP A 11 16.17 20.74 -24.02
N TYR A 12 15.15 20.15 -24.66
CA TYR A 12 14.69 20.48 -26.00
C TYR A 12 13.36 21.26 -25.99
N ILE A 13 12.49 21.03 -25.01
CA ILE A 13 11.15 21.60 -24.91
C ILE A 13 10.98 22.27 -23.54
N GLY A 14 11.17 23.60 -23.49
CA GLY A 14 11.10 24.41 -22.26
C GLY A 14 9.85 24.17 -21.38
N PRO A 15 8.63 24.04 -21.94
CA PRO A 15 7.43 23.72 -21.16
C PRO A 15 7.47 22.41 -20.36
N MET A 16 8.30 21.42 -20.75
CA MET A 16 8.40 20.14 -20.05
C MET A 16 9.02 20.26 -18.65
N ARG A 17 9.62 21.40 -18.30
CA ARG A 17 10.13 21.67 -16.95
C ARG A 17 9.03 21.65 -15.87
N ILE A 18 7.76 21.82 -16.26
CA ILE A 18 6.64 21.77 -15.31
C ILE A 18 6.55 20.42 -14.59
N PHE A 19 6.97 19.34 -15.26
CA PHE A 19 6.98 17.99 -14.71
C PHE A 19 7.99 17.79 -13.58
N ASN A 20 8.94 18.71 -13.36
CA ASN A 20 9.87 18.62 -12.23
C ASN A 20 9.26 19.09 -10.91
N PHE A 21 8.19 19.90 -10.94
CA PHE A 21 7.55 20.39 -9.72
C PHE A 21 6.78 19.27 -9.03
N ILE A 22 7.10 19.03 -7.76
CA ILE A 22 6.45 17.99 -6.93
C ILE A 22 4.94 18.26 -6.82
N THR A 23 4.54 19.51 -6.66
CA THR A 23 3.14 19.93 -6.56
C THR A 23 2.36 19.60 -7.83
N PHE A 24 2.92 19.91 -9.00
CA PHE A 24 2.32 19.58 -10.29
C PHE A 24 2.13 18.06 -10.42
N ARG A 25 3.19 17.29 -10.17
CA ARG A 25 3.14 15.82 -10.23
C ARG A 25 2.11 15.22 -9.28
N ALA A 26 1.99 15.76 -8.06
CA ALA A 26 1.02 15.27 -7.07
C ALA A 26 -0.43 15.53 -7.53
N VAL A 27 -0.72 16.73 -8.05
CA VAL A 27 -2.05 17.06 -8.59
C VAL A 27 -2.36 16.21 -9.82
N SER A 28 -1.41 16.08 -10.75
CA SER A 28 -1.58 15.25 -11.94
C SER A 28 -1.77 13.77 -11.60
N ALA A 29 -1.09 13.25 -10.58
CA ALA A 29 -1.28 11.90 -10.08
C ALA A 29 -2.70 11.70 -9.53
N ALA A 30 -3.21 12.64 -8.73
CA ALA A 30 -4.57 12.58 -8.20
C ALA A 30 -5.62 12.62 -9.32
N ILE A 31 -5.47 13.55 -10.27
CA ILE A 31 -6.37 13.66 -11.44
C ILE A 31 -6.32 12.37 -12.27
N THR A 32 -5.14 11.81 -12.50
CA THR A 32 -4.99 10.56 -13.26
C THR A 32 -5.68 9.39 -12.55
N ALA A 33 -5.53 9.27 -11.23
CA ALA A 33 -6.19 8.23 -10.45
C ALA A 33 -7.72 8.35 -10.48
N ILE A 34 -8.25 9.57 -10.35
CA ILE A 34 -9.69 9.85 -10.45
C ILE A 34 -10.20 9.54 -11.86
N ALA A 35 -9.51 10.01 -12.90
CA ALA A 35 -9.90 9.77 -14.28
C ALA A 35 -9.92 8.26 -14.60
N LEU A 36 -8.89 7.52 -14.19
CA LEU A 36 -8.86 6.06 -14.33
C LEU A 36 -10.05 5.42 -13.63
N GLY A 37 -10.34 5.81 -12.39
CA GLY A 37 -11.48 5.27 -11.65
C GLY A 37 -12.83 5.55 -12.31
N LEU A 38 -13.05 6.77 -12.81
CA LEU A 38 -14.30 7.16 -13.47
C LEU A 38 -14.48 6.47 -14.84
N PHE A 39 -13.43 6.38 -15.65
CA PHE A 39 -13.52 5.79 -16.99
C PHE A 39 -13.53 4.26 -16.96
N THR A 40 -12.73 3.64 -16.09
CA THR A 40 -12.67 2.17 -15.99
C THR A 40 -13.74 1.58 -15.07
N GLY A 41 -14.31 2.40 -14.18
CA GLY A 41 -15.35 2.02 -13.21
C GLY A 41 -16.51 1.23 -13.81
N PRO A 42 -17.23 1.76 -14.81
CA PRO A 42 -18.37 1.06 -15.39
C PRO A 42 -18.02 -0.31 -15.96
N ALA A 43 -16.86 -0.43 -16.62
CA ALA A 43 -16.40 -1.70 -17.20
C ALA A 43 -16.04 -2.74 -16.13
N VAL A 44 -15.33 -2.30 -15.08
CA VAL A 44 -14.96 -3.16 -13.94
C VAL A 44 -16.22 -3.59 -13.18
N ILE A 45 -17.14 -2.68 -12.89
CA ILE A 45 -18.41 -2.97 -12.20
C ILE A 45 -19.20 -4.00 -13.00
N ARG A 46 -19.36 -3.82 -14.32
CA ARG A 46 -20.06 -4.80 -15.17
C ARG A 46 -19.42 -6.18 -15.06
N LYS A 47 -18.08 -6.25 -15.09
CA LYS A 47 -17.35 -7.51 -15.00
C LYS A 47 -17.49 -8.18 -13.64
N LEU A 48 -17.43 -7.41 -12.56
CA LEU A 48 -17.64 -7.91 -11.19
C LEU A 48 -19.06 -8.41 -11.00
N THR A 49 -20.06 -7.73 -11.56
CA THR A 49 -21.47 -8.15 -11.51
C THR A 49 -21.69 -9.48 -12.26
N GLU A 50 -21.04 -9.69 -13.41
CA GLU A 50 -21.05 -10.98 -14.12
C GLU A 50 -20.48 -12.12 -13.24
N MET A 51 -19.40 -11.86 -12.50
CA MET A 51 -18.78 -12.85 -11.61
C MET A 51 -19.58 -13.12 -10.33
N LYS A 52 -20.53 -12.24 -9.99
CA LYS A 52 -21.37 -12.32 -8.80
C LYS A 52 -22.71 -13.03 -8.98
N VAL A 53 -23.00 -13.51 -10.19
CA VAL A 53 -24.19 -14.31 -10.46
C VAL A 53 -24.05 -15.66 -9.73
N GLY A 54 -24.46 -15.72 -8.46
CA GLY A 54 -24.49 -16.96 -7.68
C GLY A 54 -24.09 -16.92 -6.19
N GLN A 55 -23.97 -15.78 -5.51
CA GLN A 55 -23.57 -15.79 -4.09
C GLN A 55 -24.58 -16.53 -3.18
N ALA A 56 -24.07 -17.48 -2.38
CA ALA A 56 -24.81 -18.18 -1.33
C ALA A 56 -25.08 -17.27 -0.13
N VAL A 57 -26.31 -17.34 0.38
CA VAL A 57 -26.82 -16.48 1.46
C VAL A 57 -26.18 -16.87 2.79
N ARG A 58 -25.55 -15.92 3.48
CA ARG A 58 -25.17 -16.06 4.90
C ARG A 58 -26.47 -16.08 5.73
N THR A 59 -26.82 -17.23 6.31
CA THR A 59 -28.04 -17.43 7.11
C THR A 59 -27.94 -16.90 8.55
N GLN A 60 -26.76 -16.49 9.02
CA GLN A 60 -26.56 -15.99 10.38
C GLN A 60 -26.14 -14.52 10.39
N GLY A 61 -27.08 -13.63 10.76
CA GLY A 61 -26.85 -12.20 11.00
C GLY A 61 -28.16 -11.40 11.24
N PRO A 62 -28.13 -10.24 11.94
CA PRO A 62 -29.30 -9.40 12.16
C PRO A 62 -29.87 -8.86 10.83
N GLN A 63 -31.20 -8.87 10.67
CA GLN A 63 -31.89 -8.56 9.42
C GLN A 63 -31.60 -7.15 8.84
N THR A 64 -31.16 -6.20 9.66
CA THR A 64 -30.75 -4.85 9.22
C THR A 64 -29.51 -4.85 8.32
N HIS A 65 -28.63 -5.84 8.42
CA HIS A 65 -27.45 -6.01 7.55
C HIS A 65 -27.75 -6.71 6.21
N LEU A 66 -28.97 -7.23 6.02
CA LEU A 66 -29.39 -7.88 4.77
C LEU A 66 -29.67 -6.86 3.64
N LYS A 67 -29.72 -5.55 3.91
CA LYS A 67 -30.00 -4.53 2.86
C LYS A 67 -28.86 -4.27 1.86
N LYS A 68 -27.64 -4.80 2.07
CA LYS A 68 -26.52 -4.71 1.10
C LYS A 68 -26.62 -5.77 -0.02
N HIS A 69 -27.82 -5.98 -0.56
CA HIS A 69 -28.04 -6.93 -1.64
C HIS A 69 -27.63 -6.31 -3.00
N GLY A 70 -26.71 -6.97 -3.70
CA GLY A 70 -26.46 -6.74 -5.12
C GLY A 70 -25.26 -5.85 -5.49
N THR A 71 -24.57 -5.21 -4.53
CA THR A 71 -23.36 -4.43 -4.85
C THR A 71 -22.13 -5.35 -5.00
N PRO A 72 -21.30 -5.16 -6.05
CA PRO A 72 -20.09 -5.95 -6.23
C PRO A 72 -19.06 -5.65 -5.14
N THR A 73 -18.74 -6.66 -4.32
CA THR A 73 -17.57 -6.74 -3.45
C THR A 73 -16.37 -7.07 -4.34
N MET A 74 -15.19 -6.55 -4.03
CA MET A 74 -13.98 -6.43 -4.88
C MET A 74 -13.76 -5.08 -5.59
N GLY A 75 -14.53 -4.03 -5.30
CA GLY A 75 -14.33 -2.68 -5.87
C GLY A 75 -12.93 -2.09 -5.61
N GLY A 76 -12.25 -2.54 -4.54
CA GLY A 76 -10.88 -2.13 -4.21
C GLY A 76 -9.86 -2.40 -5.31
N ILE A 77 -10.11 -3.34 -6.23
CA ILE A 77 -9.21 -3.60 -7.36
C ILE A 77 -9.04 -2.36 -8.26
N LEU A 78 -10.11 -1.59 -8.45
CA LEU A 78 -10.08 -0.38 -9.26
C LEU A 78 -9.25 0.71 -8.59
N ILE A 79 -9.34 0.82 -7.27
CA ILE A 79 -8.53 1.76 -6.47
C ILE A 79 -7.06 1.38 -6.60
N LEU A 80 -6.70 0.10 -6.41
CA LEU A 80 -5.33 -0.39 -6.47
C LEU A 80 -4.71 -0.19 -7.86
N ILE A 81 -5.44 -0.49 -8.93
CA ILE A 81 -4.98 -0.27 -10.31
C ILE A 81 -4.76 1.23 -10.56
N SER A 82 -5.69 2.08 -10.12
CA SER A 82 -5.60 3.53 -10.29
C SER A 82 -4.39 4.12 -9.55
N ILE A 83 -4.14 3.66 -8.31
CA ILE A 83 -2.96 4.03 -7.52
C ILE A 83 -1.69 3.56 -8.23
N ALA A 84 -1.61 2.28 -8.61
CA ALA A 84 -0.41 1.72 -9.24
C ALA A 84 -0.02 2.47 -10.52
N ILE A 85 -0.97 2.65 -11.44
CA ILE A 85 -0.71 3.34 -12.70
C ILE A 85 -0.32 4.79 -12.43
N SER A 86 -1.04 5.49 -11.56
CA SER A 86 -0.76 6.89 -11.26
C SER A 86 0.64 7.08 -10.64
N THR A 87 1.01 6.24 -9.67
CA THR A 87 2.35 6.20 -9.08
C THR A 87 3.41 5.92 -10.14
N LEU A 88 3.25 4.91 -10.99
CA LEU A 88 4.25 4.56 -12.01
C LEU A 88 4.44 5.66 -13.06
N LEU A 89 3.39 6.44 -13.35
CA LEU A 89 3.45 7.55 -14.29
C LEU A 89 4.16 8.76 -13.69
N TRP A 90 3.74 9.20 -12.50
CA TRP A 90 4.09 10.51 -11.94
C TRP A 90 5.14 10.49 -10.83
N CYS A 91 5.34 9.36 -10.14
CA CYS A 91 6.35 9.25 -9.10
C CYS A 91 7.76 9.09 -9.68
N ASP A 92 8.75 9.45 -8.86
CA ASP A 92 10.15 9.29 -9.19
C ASP A 92 10.56 7.90 -8.75
N LEU A 93 10.65 6.98 -9.70
CA LEU A 93 10.92 5.57 -9.43
C LEU A 93 12.35 5.33 -8.92
N SER A 94 13.22 6.34 -9.02
CA SER A 94 14.55 6.36 -8.41
C SER A 94 14.46 6.50 -6.89
N ASN A 95 13.34 7.02 -6.36
CA ASN A 95 13.12 7.13 -4.94
C ASN A 95 12.78 5.75 -4.34
N ARG A 96 13.75 5.20 -3.62
CA ARG A 96 13.66 3.91 -2.92
C ARG A 96 12.48 3.77 -1.96
N LEU A 97 11.98 4.87 -1.39
CA LEU A 97 10.88 4.84 -0.41
C LEU A 97 9.52 4.59 -1.05
N ILE A 98 9.38 4.80 -2.36
CA ILE A 98 8.12 4.60 -3.08
C ILE A 98 7.82 3.10 -3.24
N TRP A 99 8.85 2.29 -3.42
CA TRP A 99 8.73 0.84 -3.59
C TRP A 99 8.12 0.10 -2.41
N PRO A 100 8.58 0.26 -1.15
CA PRO A 100 7.96 -0.43 -0.01
C PRO A 100 6.50 0.00 0.17
N VAL A 101 6.16 1.28 -0.06
CA VAL A 101 4.77 1.74 -0.01
C VAL A 101 3.93 1.05 -1.09
N LEU A 102 4.40 1.04 -2.34
CA LEU A 102 3.68 0.41 -3.44
C LEU A 102 3.52 -1.10 -3.25
N VAL A 103 4.58 -1.79 -2.78
CA VAL A 103 4.56 -3.22 -2.50
C VAL A 103 3.60 -3.55 -1.36
N VAL A 104 3.58 -2.78 -0.27
CA VAL A 104 2.64 -3.00 0.83
C VAL A 104 1.21 -2.75 0.37
N THR A 105 0.94 -1.64 -0.33
CA THR A 105 -0.41 -1.32 -0.83
C THR A 105 -0.94 -2.39 -1.79
N LEU A 106 -0.14 -2.78 -2.79
CA LEU A 106 -0.55 -3.80 -3.75
C LEU A 106 -0.57 -5.21 -3.15
N GLY A 107 0.37 -5.52 -2.25
CA GLY A 107 0.46 -6.80 -1.57
C GLY A 107 -0.74 -7.04 -0.65
N PHE A 108 -1.06 -6.08 0.23
CA PHE A 108 -2.26 -6.18 1.09
C PHE A 108 -3.54 -6.14 0.26
N GLY A 109 -3.56 -5.34 -0.80
CA GLY A 109 -4.63 -5.32 -1.78
C GLY A 109 -4.86 -6.68 -2.44
N ALA A 110 -3.79 -7.37 -2.84
CA ALA A 110 -3.85 -8.71 -3.41
C ALA A 110 -4.33 -9.75 -2.39
N VAL A 111 -3.86 -9.69 -1.15
CA VAL A 111 -4.34 -10.56 -0.06
C VAL A 111 -5.84 -10.36 0.17
N GLY A 112 -6.32 -9.11 0.21
CA GLY A 112 -7.74 -8.80 0.31
C GLY A 112 -8.55 -9.27 -0.91
N TRP A 113 -8.01 -9.10 -2.11
CA TRP A 113 -8.64 -9.58 -3.34
C TRP A 113 -8.76 -11.11 -3.36
N VAL A 114 -7.74 -11.84 -2.94
CA VAL A 114 -7.78 -13.32 -2.84
C VAL A 114 -8.84 -13.77 -1.83
N ASP A 115 -8.94 -13.10 -0.69
CA ASP A 115 -9.97 -13.36 0.33
C ASP A 115 -11.38 -13.18 -0.26
N ASP A 116 -11.64 -12.06 -0.92
CA ASP A 116 -12.95 -11.77 -1.55
C ASP A 116 -13.26 -12.66 -2.76
N TYR A 117 -12.24 -12.99 -3.56
CA TYR A 117 -12.38 -13.92 -4.67
C TYR A 117 -12.80 -15.30 -4.16
N ARG A 118 -12.19 -15.80 -3.07
CA ARG A 118 -12.57 -17.08 -2.46
C ARG A 118 -14.02 -17.07 -1.98
N LYS A 119 -14.45 -15.99 -1.32
CA LYS A 119 -15.84 -15.83 -0.86
C LYS A 119 -16.86 -15.86 -2.00
N VAL A 120 -16.52 -15.27 -3.14
CA VAL A 120 -17.43 -15.18 -4.30
C VAL A 120 -17.42 -16.46 -5.12
N VAL A 121 -16.24 -16.99 -5.45
CA VAL A 121 -16.10 -18.11 -6.40
C VAL A 121 -16.31 -19.47 -5.73
N TYR A 122 -15.78 -19.68 -4.53
CA TYR A 122 -15.95 -20.94 -3.81
C TYR A 122 -17.22 -20.97 -2.94
N GLN A 123 -18.01 -19.89 -2.94
CA GLN A 123 -19.21 -19.73 -2.12
C GLN A 123 -18.97 -19.99 -0.62
N ASP A 124 -17.74 -19.80 -0.16
CA ASP A 124 -17.34 -19.97 1.23
C ASP A 124 -17.58 -18.65 1.98
N PRO A 125 -18.57 -18.58 2.90
CA PRO A 125 -18.87 -17.35 3.62
C PRO A 125 -17.76 -16.92 4.59
N GLU A 126 -16.83 -17.80 4.95
CA GLU A 126 -15.69 -17.46 5.81
C GLU A 126 -14.50 -16.91 5.00
N GLY A 127 -14.35 -17.33 3.74
CA GLY A 127 -13.27 -16.86 2.85
C GLY A 127 -11.91 -17.43 3.23
N MET A 128 -10.87 -16.60 3.28
CA MET A 128 -9.54 -17.03 3.70
C MET A 128 -9.46 -17.17 5.22
N ARG A 129 -8.85 -18.26 5.70
CA ARG A 129 -8.60 -18.49 7.13
C ARG A 129 -7.83 -17.31 7.73
N SER A 130 -8.24 -16.84 8.91
CA SER A 130 -7.60 -15.69 9.57
C SER A 130 -6.09 -15.84 9.76
N GLY A 131 -5.62 -17.06 10.05
CA GLY A 131 -4.19 -17.36 10.17
C GLY A 131 -3.42 -17.22 8.85
N GLU A 132 -4.02 -17.62 7.72
CA GLU A 132 -3.42 -17.46 6.39
C GLU A 132 -3.37 -15.98 6.00
N LYS A 133 -4.45 -15.23 6.27
CA LYS A 133 -4.52 -13.78 6.03
C LYS A 133 -3.45 -13.04 6.81
N TYR A 134 -3.37 -13.31 8.10
CA TYR A 134 -2.36 -12.71 8.97
C TYR A 134 -0.95 -13.10 8.54
N PHE A 135 -0.70 -14.36 8.18
CA PHE A 135 0.61 -14.82 7.71
C PHE A 135 1.12 -14.02 6.50
N TRP A 136 0.30 -13.85 5.46
CA TRP A 136 0.70 -13.08 4.27
C TRP A 136 0.90 -11.58 4.57
N MET A 137 0.01 -11.00 5.38
CA MET A 137 0.16 -9.60 5.81
C MET A 137 1.42 -9.41 6.65
N SER A 138 1.73 -10.35 7.53
CA SER A 138 2.94 -10.30 8.36
C SER A 138 4.20 -10.48 7.53
N LEU A 139 4.20 -11.38 6.56
CA LEU A 139 5.34 -11.58 5.66
C LEU A 139 5.68 -10.29 4.90
N ILE A 140 4.68 -9.66 4.30
CA ILE A 140 4.84 -8.39 3.57
C ILE A 140 5.25 -7.26 4.53
N GLY A 141 4.62 -7.18 5.71
CA GLY A 141 4.88 -6.16 6.71
C GLY A 141 6.30 -6.22 7.28
N ILE A 142 6.80 -7.42 7.59
CA ILE A 142 8.17 -7.65 8.07
C ILE A 142 9.19 -7.33 6.97
N ALA A 143 8.94 -7.77 5.74
CA ALA A 143 9.83 -7.46 4.61
C ALA A 143 9.93 -5.94 4.38
N ALA A 144 8.80 -5.24 4.45
CA ALA A 144 8.76 -3.78 4.30
C ALA A 144 9.43 -3.06 5.47
N SER A 145 9.20 -3.48 6.73
CA SER A 145 9.81 -2.85 7.90
C SER A 145 11.33 -3.05 7.93
N LEU A 146 11.80 -4.24 7.56
CA LEU A 146 13.22 -4.53 7.40
C LEU A 146 13.85 -3.64 6.33
N TYR A 147 13.24 -3.55 5.15
CA TYR A 147 13.74 -2.70 4.08
C TYR A 147 13.78 -1.21 4.48
N LEU A 148 12.74 -0.72 5.16
CA LEU A 148 12.65 0.66 5.62
C LEU A 148 13.70 1.01 6.68
N ALA A 149 14.01 0.09 7.60
CA ALA A 149 15.00 0.31 8.66
C ALA A 149 16.36 0.75 8.11
N PHE A 150 16.79 0.16 6.98
CA PHE A 150 18.04 0.51 6.31
C PHE A 150 17.85 1.62 5.26
N SER A 151 16.71 1.65 4.57
CA SER A 151 16.42 2.66 3.54
C SER A 151 16.29 4.07 4.08
N VAL A 152 15.83 4.28 5.32
CA VAL A 152 15.79 5.62 5.91
C VAL A 152 17.20 6.18 6.13
N SER A 153 18.16 5.30 6.40
CA SER A 153 19.52 5.65 6.81
C SER A 153 20.52 5.74 5.66
N ALA A 154 20.32 4.98 4.58
CA ALA A 154 21.23 4.94 3.42
C ALA A 154 20.67 5.72 2.21
N PRO A 155 21.39 6.71 1.64
CA PRO A 155 20.94 7.49 0.48
C PRO A 155 20.85 6.73 -0.85
N THR A 156 21.54 5.59 -1.03
CA THR A 156 21.48 4.81 -2.28
C THR A 156 21.03 3.36 -2.05
N PRO A 157 20.39 2.70 -3.03
CA PRO A 157 19.97 1.29 -2.89
C PRO A 157 21.13 0.34 -2.60
N TRP A 158 22.33 0.66 -3.07
CA TRP A 158 23.53 -0.13 -2.81
C TRP A 158 23.96 -0.01 -1.35
N GLU A 159 23.98 1.20 -0.80
CA GLU A 159 24.29 1.42 0.62
C GLU A 159 23.26 0.76 1.54
N VAL A 160 21.98 0.66 1.12
CA VAL A 160 20.97 -0.11 1.86
C VAL A 160 21.39 -1.57 2.00
N ALA A 161 21.87 -2.19 0.92
CA ALA A 161 22.36 -3.57 0.93
C ALA A 161 23.63 -3.72 1.78
N GLN A 162 24.53 -2.74 1.74
CA GLN A 162 25.74 -2.73 2.56
C GLN A 162 25.42 -2.64 4.06
N LEU A 163 24.57 -1.69 4.47
CA LEU A 163 24.16 -1.55 5.88
C LEU A 163 23.44 -2.82 6.39
N PHE A 164 22.62 -3.44 5.55
CA PHE A 164 21.99 -4.71 5.90
C PHE A 164 23.04 -5.81 6.13
N TRP A 165 24.03 -5.91 5.24
CA TRP A 165 25.09 -6.90 5.36
C TRP A 165 25.98 -6.67 6.59
N GLU A 166 26.34 -5.42 6.85
CA GLU A 166 27.08 -5.02 8.06
C GLU A 166 26.31 -5.38 9.34
N TRP A 167 24.99 -5.16 9.36
CA TRP A 167 24.14 -5.53 10.49
C TRP A 167 24.08 -7.03 10.74
N VAL A 168 24.08 -7.84 9.66
CA VAL A 168 24.16 -9.30 9.76
C VAL A 168 25.55 -9.72 10.31
N GLN A 169 26.63 -9.12 9.80
CA GLN A 169 27.99 -9.43 10.25
C GLN A 169 28.26 -9.00 11.70
N SER A 170 27.62 -7.93 12.17
CA SER A 170 27.76 -7.44 13.55
C SER A 170 26.99 -8.28 14.59
N GLY A 171 26.36 -9.38 14.17
CA GLY A 171 25.52 -10.19 15.05
C GLY A 171 24.22 -9.48 15.43
N PHE A 172 23.65 -8.70 14.50
CA PHE A 172 22.41 -7.95 14.66
C PHE A 172 22.46 -6.80 15.69
N SER A 173 23.66 -6.29 15.97
CA SER A 173 23.89 -5.16 16.87
C SER A 173 24.43 -3.96 16.08
N MET A 174 23.56 -3.04 15.70
CA MET A 174 23.95 -1.72 15.13
C MET A 174 23.03 -0.64 15.66
N THR A 175 23.59 0.53 15.92
CA THR A 175 22.82 1.75 16.14
C THR A 175 22.53 2.39 14.79
N LEU A 176 21.25 2.58 14.47
CA LEU A 176 20.86 3.32 13.28
C LEU A 176 21.21 4.81 13.45
N PRO A 177 21.50 5.53 12.36
CA PRO A 177 21.60 6.98 12.37
C PRO A 177 20.36 7.65 12.98
N PRO A 178 20.47 8.89 13.52
CA PRO A 178 19.37 9.62 14.17
C PRO A 178 18.12 9.85 13.30
N LYS A 179 18.22 9.62 11.99
CA LYS A 179 17.09 9.75 11.05
C LYS A 179 16.02 8.67 11.25
N ALA A 180 16.30 7.62 12.02
CA ALA A 180 15.35 6.54 12.35
C ALA A 180 14.74 6.67 13.76
N ASP A 181 14.98 7.79 14.45
CA ASP A 181 14.45 7.99 15.80
C ASP A 181 12.93 8.23 15.78
N LEU A 182 12.25 7.77 16.82
CA LEU A 182 10.83 8.03 17.02
C LEU A 182 10.64 9.46 17.51
N ILE A 183 10.14 10.32 16.63
CA ILE A 183 9.80 11.71 16.96
C ILE A 183 8.51 11.74 17.76
N VAL A 184 8.52 12.41 18.92
CA VAL A 184 7.29 12.63 19.71
C VAL A 184 6.59 13.88 19.16
N PRO A 185 5.35 13.77 18.68
CA PRO A 185 4.60 14.93 18.22
C PRO A 185 4.53 16.02 19.30
N PHE A 186 4.44 17.28 18.88
CA PHE A 186 4.42 18.47 19.74
C PHE A 186 5.74 18.82 20.46
N PHE A 187 6.75 17.94 20.43
CA PHE A 187 8.09 18.21 20.95
C PHE A 187 9.13 18.17 19.83
N LYS A 188 9.83 19.28 19.59
CA LYS A 188 10.81 19.37 18.48
C LYS A 188 12.16 18.70 18.78
N THR A 189 12.45 18.45 20.06
CA THR A 189 13.75 17.98 20.53
C THR A 189 13.69 16.59 21.18
N ILE A 190 12.50 16.04 21.39
CA ILE A 190 12.33 14.72 22.01
C ILE A 190 12.22 13.68 20.89
N SER A 191 13.28 12.89 20.74
CA SER A 191 13.35 11.76 19.82
C SER A 191 13.88 10.54 20.57
N TYR A 192 13.20 9.40 20.43
CA TYR A 192 13.59 8.16 21.08
C TYR A 192 14.34 7.23 20.11
N PRO A 193 15.60 6.85 20.39
CA PRO A 193 16.36 5.96 19.51
C PRO A 193 15.86 4.52 19.67
N LEU A 194 15.03 4.07 18.73
CA LEU A 194 14.46 2.73 18.75
C LEU A 194 15.48 1.62 18.43
N GLY A 195 16.59 1.98 17.78
CA GLY A 195 17.50 1.02 17.17
C GLY A 195 16.84 0.21 16.04
N VAL A 196 17.57 -0.75 15.46
CA VAL A 196 17.07 -1.56 14.33
C VAL A 196 15.84 -2.38 14.74
N TRP A 197 15.93 -3.11 15.85
CA TRP A 197 14.85 -3.99 16.31
C TRP A 197 13.59 -3.23 16.72
N GLY A 198 13.74 -2.13 17.47
CA GLY A 198 12.60 -1.31 17.88
C GLY A 198 11.91 -0.65 16.68
N PHE A 199 12.68 -0.21 15.68
CA PHE A 199 12.12 0.34 14.45
C PHE A 199 11.33 -0.72 13.69
N ILE A 200 11.92 -1.90 13.44
CA ILE A 200 11.27 -3.00 12.74
C ILE A 200 9.97 -3.42 13.43
N ALA A 201 10.01 -3.59 14.75
CA ALA A 201 8.84 -3.99 15.54
C ALA A 201 7.73 -2.94 15.49
N LEU A 202 8.06 -1.66 15.69
CA LEU A 202 7.08 -0.58 15.64
C LEU A 202 6.48 -0.44 14.23
N THR A 203 7.31 -0.39 13.19
CA THR A 203 6.85 -0.27 11.80
C THR A 203 5.97 -1.45 11.40
N TYR A 204 6.35 -2.67 11.79
CA TYR A 204 5.50 -3.85 11.59
C TYR A 204 4.13 -3.70 12.24
N CYS A 205 4.10 -3.34 13.53
CA CYS A 205 2.86 -3.15 14.28
C CYS A 205 1.98 -2.07 13.65
N VAL A 206 2.57 -0.97 13.17
CA VAL A 206 1.83 0.09 12.48
C VAL A 206 1.28 -0.41 11.14
N ILE A 207 2.09 -1.03 10.30
CA ILE A 207 1.65 -1.50 8.97
C ILE A 207 0.51 -2.52 9.09
N VAL A 208 0.73 -3.60 9.85
CA VAL A 208 -0.25 -4.69 9.99
C VAL A 208 -1.43 -4.25 10.84
N GLY A 209 -1.19 -3.49 11.91
CA GLY A 209 -2.23 -2.99 12.81
C GLY A 209 -3.18 -2.02 12.12
N THR A 210 -2.67 -1.02 11.41
CA THR A 210 -3.50 -0.06 10.68
C THR A 210 -4.30 -0.73 9.57
N SER A 211 -3.71 -1.68 8.83
CA SER A 211 -4.46 -2.39 7.78
C SER A 211 -5.62 -3.22 8.33
N ASN A 212 -5.44 -3.89 9.47
CA ASN A 212 -6.52 -4.63 10.11
C ASN A 212 -7.57 -3.67 10.72
N ALA A 213 -7.14 -2.54 11.29
CA ALA A 213 -8.04 -1.51 11.81
C ALA A 213 -8.98 -0.97 10.72
N VAL A 214 -8.44 -0.65 9.53
CA VAL A 214 -9.25 -0.20 8.38
C VAL A 214 -10.23 -1.29 7.92
N ASN A 215 -9.79 -2.56 7.90
CA ASN A 215 -10.67 -3.67 7.54
C ASN A 215 -11.84 -3.84 8.54
N PHE A 216 -11.64 -3.56 9.83
CA PHE A 216 -12.70 -3.58 10.83
C PHE A 216 -13.67 -2.40 10.71
N THR A 217 -13.23 -1.26 10.18
CA THR A 217 -14.09 -0.09 9.97
C THR A 217 -14.90 -0.14 8.67
N ASP A 218 -14.53 -0.98 7.70
CA ASP A 218 -15.20 -1.11 6.38
C ASP A 218 -16.51 -1.93 6.45
N GLY A 219 -17.36 -1.63 7.44
CA GLY A 219 -18.66 -2.29 7.65
C GLY A 219 -19.85 -1.52 7.09
N LEU A 220 -19.71 -0.21 6.86
CA LEU A 220 -20.75 0.71 6.37
C LEU A 220 -20.32 1.36 5.06
N ASP A 221 -21.27 1.61 4.16
CA ASP A 221 -20.95 2.11 2.82
C ASP A 221 -20.33 3.52 2.89
N GLY A 222 -19.08 3.64 2.42
CA GLY A 222 -18.33 4.91 2.39
C GLY A 222 -17.70 5.33 3.72
N LEU A 223 -17.61 4.44 4.71
CA LEU A 223 -16.97 4.72 6.00
C LEU A 223 -15.44 4.61 5.95
N ALA A 224 -14.89 3.82 5.02
CA ALA A 224 -13.46 3.53 4.86
C ALA A 224 -12.98 3.73 3.41
#